data_AF-A0A6B3GQM5-F1
#
_entry.id   AF-A0A6B3GQM5-F1
#
_cell.length_a   1.000
_cell.length_b   1.000
_cell.length_c   1.000
_cell.angle_alpha   90.00
_cell.angle_beta   90.00
_cell.angle_gamma   90.00
#
_symmetry.space_group_name_H-M   'P 1'
#
loop_
_entity.id
_entity.type
_entity.pdbx_description
1 polymer ?
#
loop_
_entity_poly.entity_id
_entity_poly.type
_entity_poly.pdbx_seq_one_letter_code
_entity_poly.pdbx_strand_id
1 'polypeptide(L)'
;TIRNILQFEEDYPSATTILLEQNYRSTQTILSAANAVIERNESRRPKNLWTNAGSGARITGYVADTEHDEAQFVADEIDRLTDAGDAKAGDVAVFYRTNAQSR
;
A
#
# COMPACT_ATOMS: atom_id res chain seq x y z
N THR A 1 -19.98 -0.02 -7.08
CA THR A 1 -20.68 0.40 -5.84
C THR A 1 -19.84 1.44 -5.07
N ILE A 2 -19.54 2.58 -5.71
CA ILE A 2 -18.77 3.71 -5.14
C ILE A 2 -19.62 4.98 -4.99
N ARG A 3 -20.85 4.96 -5.54
CA ARG A 3 -21.75 6.12 -5.60
C ARG A 3 -22.15 6.66 -4.23
N ASN A 4 -22.44 5.78 -3.28
CA ASN A 4 -22.95 6.18 -1.95
C ASN A 4 -22.03 7.16 -1.20
N ILE A 5 -20.71 7.02 -1.34
CA ILE A 5 -19.77 7.96 -0.68
C ILE A 5 -19.55 9.24 -1.48
N LEU A 6 -19.63 9.17 -2.81
CA LEU A 6 -19.44 10.33 -3.69
C LEU A 6 -20.66 11.25 -3.67
N GLN A 7 -21.87 10.69 -3.62
CA GLN A 7 -23.13 11.42 -3.59
C GLN A 7 -23.55 11.85 -2.18
N PHE A 8 -22.77 11.50 -1.17
CA PHE A 8 -23.13 11.78 0.23
C PHE A 8 -23.37 13.27 0.50
N GLU A 9 -22.62 14.15 -0.16
CA GLU A 9 -22.79 15.61 -0.03
C GLU A 9 -24.01 16.14 -0.82
N GLU A 10 -24.44 15.42 -1.86
CA GLU A 10 -25.67 15.73 -2.61
C GLU A 10 -26.91 15.29 -1.81
N ASP A 11 -26.87 14.08 -1.25
CA ASP A 11 -27.96 13.48 -0.47
C ASP A 11 -28.16 14.19 0.89
N TYR A 12 -27.08 14.71 1.48
CA TYR A 12 -27.10 15.41 2.76
C TYR A 12 -26.36 16.75 2.68
N PRO A 13 -26.99 17.81 2.12
CA PRO A 13 -26.35 19.12 1.93
C PRO A 13 -25.91 19.81 3.23
N SER A 14 -26.46 19.40 4.38
CA SER A 14 -26.10 19.91 5.71
C SER A 14 -24.99 19.10 6.39
N ALA A 15 -24.47 18.06 5.75
CA ALA A 15 -23.41 17.24 6.32
C ALA A 15 -22.07 18.00 6.38
N THR A 16 -21.32 17.75 7.45
CA THR A 16 -19.93 18.23 7.57
C THR A 16 -18.97 17.13 7.12
N THR A 17 -18.15 17.42 6.11
CA THR A 17 -17.11 16.51 5.63
C THR A 17 -15.80 16.79 6.36
N ILE A 18 -15.22 15.74 6.96
CA ILE A 18 -13.91 15.80 7.61
C ILE A 18 -12.98 14.82 6.90
N LEU A 19 -11.85 15.31 6.41
CA LEU A 19 -10.81 14.50 5.77
C LEU A 19 -9.74 14.12 6.80
N LEU A 20 -9.56 12.82 7.00
CA LEU A 20 -8.47 12.29 7.83
C LEU A 20 -7.28 11.96 6.93
N GLU A 21 -6.30 12.86 6.94
CA GLU A 21 -5.13 12.79 6.05
C GLU A 21 -3.87 12.27 6.74
N GLN A 22 -3.79 12.35 8.06
CA GLN A 22 -2.66 11.80 8.80
C GLN A 22 -2.76 10.27 8.89
N ASN A 23 -1.74 9.59 8.36
CA ASN A 23 -1.60 8.16 8.43
C ASN A 23 -0.58 7.77 9.51
N TYR A 24 -0.99 6.83 10.38
CA TYR A 24 -0.20 6.37 11.52
C TYR A 24 0.42 4.99 11.31
N ARG A 25 0.23 4.37 10.13
CA ARG A 25 0.68 3.00 9.83
C ARG A 25 1.97 2.99 9.01
N SER A 26 2.01 3.78 7.96
CA SER A 26 3.03 3.71 6.92
C SER A 26 4.01 4.86 7.01
N THR A 27 5.22 4.64 6.51
CA THR A 27 6.26 5.66 6.36
C THR A 27 5.99 6.56 5.16
N GLN A 28 6.65 7.72 5.11
CA GLN A 28 6.40 8.71 4.06
C GLN A 28 6.77 8.17 2.67
N THR A 29 7.78 7.30 2.53
CA THR A 29 8.11 6.68 1.24
C THR A 29 6.95 5.85 0.70
N ILE A 30 6.31 5.03 1.54
CA ILE A 30 5.15 4.22 1.17
C ILE A 30 3.97 5.12 0.80
N LEU A 31 3.69 6.16 1.61
CA LEU A 31 2.58 7.07 1.35
C LEU A 31 2.75 7.88 0.08
N SER A 32 3.96 8.35 -0.21
CA SER A 32 4.25 9.08 -1.45
C SER A 32 4.00 8.21 -2.68
N ALA A 33 4.44 6.95 -2.67
CA ALA A 33 4.17 6.02 -3.76
C ALA A 33 2.66 5.72 -3.90
N ALA A 34 1.96 5.49 -2.79
CA ALA A 34 0.53 5.24 -2.79
C ALA A 34 -0.27 6.44 -3.33
N ASN A 35 0.04 7.66 -2.88
CA ASN A 35 -0.58 8.91 -3.36
C ASN A 35 -0.34 9.10 -4.87
N ALA A 36 0.89 8.91 -5.36
CA ALA A 36 1.22 9.08 -6.77
C ALA A 36 0.48 8.10 -7.70
N VAL A 37 0.23 6.87 -7.24
CA VAL A 37 -0.56 5.88 -8.01
C VAL A 37 -2.04 6.23 -8.00
N ILE A 38 -2.61 6.55 -6.83
CA ILE A 38 -4.06 6.79 -6.69
C ILE A 38 -4.51 8.13 -7.31
N GLU A 39 -3.61 9.11 -7.45
CA GLU A 39 -3.86 10.38 -8.15
C GLU A 39 -4.24 10.20 -9.62
N ARG A 40 -3.90 9.06 -10.24
CA ARG A 40 -4.26 8.76 -11.63
C ARG A 40 -5.71 8.31 -11.81
N ASN A 41 -6.44 8.02 -10.74
CA ASN A 41 -7.83 7.58 -10.83
C ASN A 41 -8.78 8.76 -11.07
N GLU A 42 -9.60 8.65 -12.11
CA GLU A 42 -10.67 9.62 -12.41
C GLU A 42 -11.79 9.58 -11.36
N SER A 43 -12.52 10.69 -11.21
CA SER A 43 -13.67 10.81 -10.29
C SER A 43 -13.34 10.57 -8.80
N ARG A 44 -12.17 11.02 -8.36
CA ARG A 44 -11.71 10.94 -6.97
C ARG A 44 -11.86 12.28 -6.25
N ARG A 45 -12.31 12.24 -4.99
CA ARG A 45 -12.17 13.37 -4.07
C ARG A 45 -10.70 13.53 -3.64
N PRO A 46 -10.07 14.72 -3.82
CA PRO A 46 -8.70 14.96 -3.40
C PRO A 46 -8.50 14.62 -1.92
N LYS A 47 -7.45 13.85 -1.63
CA LYS A 47 -7.05 13.48 -0.26
C LYS A 47 -5.59 13.08 -0.27
N ASN A 48 -4.73 13.78 0.45
CA ASN A 48 -3.29 13.54 0.41
C ASN A 48 -2.80 13.01 1.74
N LEU A 49 -2.46 11.71 1.79
CA LEU A 49 -2.01 11.09 3.02
C LEU A 49 -0.59 11.52 3.37
N TRP A 50 -0.35 11.86 4.63
CA TRP A 50 0.97 12.21 5.16
C TRP A 50 1.23 11.51 6.50
N THR A 51 2.49 11.42 6.92
CA THR A 51 2.88 10.82 8.21
C THR A 51 3.98 11.59 8.91
N ASN A 52 4.04 11.49 10.24
CA ASN A 52 5.16 11.95 11.07
C ASN A 52 6.15 10.83 11.42
N ALA A 53 5.96 9.61 10.90
CA ALA A 53 6.85 8.46 11.13
C ALA A 53 8.19 8.54 10.36
N GLY A 54 8.42 9.62 9.59
CA GLY A 54 9.61 9.80 8.77
C GLY A 54 9.58 9.03 7.43
N SER A 55 10.67 9.11 6.68
CA SER A 55 10.75 8.56 5.32
C SER A 55 10.70 7.04 5.26
N GLY A 56 11.36 6.34 6.19
CA GLY A 56 11.51 4.89 6.15
C GLY A 56 12.37 4.40 4.97
N ALA A 57 12.39 3.08 4.78
CA ALA A 57 13.14 2.42 3.71
C ALA A 57 12.59 2.77 2.31
N ARG A 58 13.46 2.67 1.30
CA ARG A 58 13.07 2.78 -0.11
C ARG A 58 12.27 1.54 -0.54
N ILE A 59 11.33 1.73 -1.47
CA ILE A 59 10.62 0.62 -2.11
C ILE A 59 11.57 -0.03 -3.12
N THR A 60 11.77 -1.33 -2.99
CA THR A 60 12.59 -2.13 -3.92
C THR A 60 11.70 -2.68 -5.02
N GLY A 61 12.10 -2.49 -6.27
CA GLY A 61 11.53 -3.18 -7.42
C GLY A 61 12.51 -4.24 -7.90
N TYR A 62 12.02 -5.46 -8.09
CA TYR A 62 12.77 -6.58 -8.64
C TYR A 62 12.03 -7.12 -9.87
N VAL A 63 12.78 -7.43 -10.93
CA VAL A 63 12.24 -8.04 -12.15
C VAL A 63 12.96 -9.36 -12.32
N ALA A 64 12.20 -10.44 -12.21
CA ALA A 64 12.67 -11.80 -12.37
C ALA A 64 12.59 -12.26 -13.83
N ASP A 65 13.47 -13.18 -14.24
CA ASP A 65 13.42 -13.78 -15.58
C ASP A 65 12.31 -14.84 -15.69
N THR A 66 12.00 -15.53 -14.58
CA THR A 66 10.93 -16.52 -14.48
C THR A 66 10.11 -16.35 -13.20
N GLU A 67 8.93 -16.98 -13.14
CA GLU A 67 8.12 -17.05 -11.93
C GLU A 67 8.83 -17.77 -10.78
N HIS A 68 9.68 -18.76 -11.09
CA HIS A 68 10.45 -19.48 -10.09
C HIS A 68 11.54 -18.59 -9.48
N ASP A 69 12.18 -17.74 -10.29
CA ASP A 69 13.15 -16.77 -9.82
C ASP A 69 12.49 -15.69 -8.95
N GLU A 70 11.27 -15.23 -9.28
CA GLU A 70 10.49 -14.32 -8.43
C GLU A 70 10.17 -14.96 -7.07
N ALA A 71 9.73 -16.21 -7.07
CA ALA A 71 9.42 -16.95 -5.86
C ALA A 71 10.67 -17.15 -4.98
N GLN A 72 11.80 -17.52 -5.58
CA GLN A 72 13.07 -17.69 -4.87
C GLN A 72 13.55 -16.36 -4.27
N PHE A 73 13.48 -15.26 -5.02
CA PHE A 73 13.83 -13.93 -4.51
C PHE A 73 13.00 -13.54 -3.27
N VAL A 74 11.68 -13.80 -3.30
CA VAL A 74 10.81 -13.51 -2.15
C VAL A 74 11.19 -14.38 -0.95
N ALA A 75 11.48 -15.67 -1.15
CA ALA A 75 11.92 -16.57 -0.07
C ALA A 75 13.25 -16.10 0.54
N ASP A 76 14.24 -15.80 -0.29
CA ASP A 76 15.56 -15.32 0.14
C ASP A 76 15.46 -14.00 0.91
N GLU A 77 14.59 -13.08 0.50
CA GLU A 77 14.39 -11.81 1.21
C GLU A 77 13.71 -12.00 2.57
N ILE A 78 12.76 -12.93 2.68
CA ILE A 78 12.16 -13.30 3.96
C ILE A 78 13.22 -13.87 4.90
N ASP A 79 14.02 -14.83 4.41
CA ASP A 79 15.08 -15.46 5.20
C ASP A 79 16.10 -14.41 5.64
N ARG A 80 16.52 -13.52 4.74
CA ARG A 80 17.43 -12.40 5.05
C ARG A 80 16.89 -11.49 6.15
N LEU A 81 15.60 -11.13 6.10
CA LEU A 81 14.95 -10.29 7.11
C LEU A 81 14.84 -11.00 8.46
N THR A 82 14.54 -12.30 8.47
CA THR A 82 14.44 -13.07 9.71
C THR A 82 15.79 -13.33 10.35
N ASP A 83 16.82 -13.63 9.54
CA ASP A 83 18.18 -13.88 10.01
C ASP A 83 18.84 -12.62 10.55
N ALA A 84 18.53 -11.46 9.96
CA ALA A 84 18.96 -10.16 10.48
C ALA A 84 18.22 -9.75 11.76
N GLY A 85 17.11 -10.42 12.11
CA GLY A 85 16.24 -10.04 13.22
C GLY A 85 15.37 -8.81 12.93
N ASP A 86 15.27 -8.40 11.67
CA ASP A 86 14.48 -7.24 11.23
C ASP A 86 12.97 -7.55 11.19
N ALA A 87 12.59 -8.82 11.01
CA ALA A 87 11.21 -9.27 10.98
C ALA A 87 11.05 -10.69 11.56
N LYS A 88 9.85 -11.04 12.01
CA LYS A 88 9.44 -12.43 12.26
C LYS A 88 8.58 -12.91 11.10
N ALA A 89 8.44 -14.23 10.95
CA ALA A 89 7.58 -14.81 9.91
C ALA A 89 6.13 -14.26 9.93
N GLY A 90 5.59 -13.94 11.11
CA GLY A 90 4.25 -13.33 11.24
C GLY A 90 4.16 -11.84 10.87
N ASP A 91 5.29 -11.17 10.67
CA ASP A 91 5.35 -9.75 10.30
C ASP A 91 5.36 -9.55 8.77
N VAL A 92 5.52 -10.63 8.00
CA VAL A 92 5.60 -10.61 6.53
C VAL A 92 4.32 -11.14 5.90
N ALA A 93 3.86 -10.48 4.84
CA ALA A 93 2.72 -10.91 4.04
C ALA A 93 3.04 -10.82 2.55
N VAL A 94 2.67 -11.87 1.80
CA VAL A 94 2.80 -11.91 0.33
C VAL A 94 1.42 -11.70 -0.30
N PHE A 95 1.28 -10.65 -1.10
CA PHE A 95 0.04 -10.33 -1.81
C PHE A 95 0.18 -10.66 -3.30
N TYR A 96 -0.80 -11.38 -3.84
CA TYR A 96 -0.88 -11.76 -5.25
C TYR A 96 -2.28 -11.47 -5.81
N ARG A 97 -2.38 -11.35 -7.14
CA ARG A 97 -3.64 -10.93 -7.80
C ARG A 97 -4.65 -12.06 -7.91
N THR A 98 -4.18 -13.29 -8.16
CA THR A 98 -5.03 -14.48 -8.33
C THR A 98 -4.48 -15.66 -7.55
N ASN A 99 -5.35 -16.54 -7.06
CA ASN A 99 -4.93 -17.69 -6.25
C ASN A 99 -4.04 -18.68 -7.00
N ALA A 100 -4.06 -18.69 -8.33
CA ALA A 100 -3.17 -19.53 -9.13
C ALA A 100 -1.68 -19.17 -8.92
N GLN A 101 -1.37 -17.92 -8.57
CA GLN A 101 0.00 -17.44 -8.29
C GLN A 101 0.54 -17.87 -6.92
N SER A 102 -0.26 -18.56 -6.10
CA SER A 102 0.19 -19.08 -4.80
C SER A 102 0.92 -20.43 -4.89
N ARG A 103 0.95 -21.03 -6.08
CA ARG A 103 1.48 -22.36 -6.33
C ARG A 103 2.78 -22.29 -7.10
#